data_AF-A0A3D1R6C7-F1
#
_entry.id   AF-A0A3D1R6C7-F1
#
_cell.length_a   1.000
_cell.length_b   1.000
_cell.length_c   1.000
_cell.angle_alpha   90.00
_cell.angle_beta   90.00
_cell.angle_gamma   90.00
#
_symmetry.space_group_name_H-M   'P 1'
#
loop_
_entity.id
_entity.type
_entity.pdbx_description
1 polymer ?
#
loop_
_entity_poly.entity_id
_entity_poly.type
_entity_poly.pdbx_seq_one_letter_code
_entity_poly.pdbx_strand_id
1 'polypeptide(L)'
;MGRFFNREAALVAFSLLVAGIAIGLVAGLRPWIVAAVSVGLVAVLHWPLTMAFQGWVLEFYVEHDLLERALRLAIEIRDSSVLRRERQKAMIDVALVHIARGDYENAIKNLRGVITTSERATTKAVVQASWGYSLCHLGRELDQAEEMIQAAMKSTPEEPLFIYFLGLLRFRQGRPAEAKELIEKSLAEEPDFKLPYPGERSFTMAQVLRALGDEGAARAELEKAKVASGRFGKMAAEELAKVA
;
A
#
# COMPACT_ATOMS: atom_id res chain seq x y z
N MET A 1 3.80 18.64 -22.18
CA MET A 1 2.38 18.18 -22.28
C MET A 1 2.29 16.87 -23.07
N GLY A 2 2.99 15.80 -22.69
CA GLY A 2 3.19 14.67 -23.62
C GLY A 2 3.20 13.25 -23.04
N ARG A 3 2.65 13.02 -21.84
CA ARG A 3 2.61 11.67 -21.23
C ARG A 3 1.32 11.35 -20.45
N PHE A 4 0.23 12.07 -20.72
CA PHE A 4 -1.05 11.86 -20.02
C PHE A 4 -1.95 10.78 -20.64
N PHE A 5 -1.57 10.21 -21.78
CA PHE A 5 -2.43 9.29 -22.54
C PHE A 5 -1.83 7.88 -22.56
N ASN A 6 -2.13 7.09 -21.52
CA ASN A 6 -2.18 5.64 -21.71
C ASN A 6 -3.26 5.34 -22.77
N ARG A 7 -2.98 4.42 -23.71
CA ARG A 7 -3.88 4.03 -24.82
C ARG A 7 -5.30 3.76 -24.35
N GLU A 8 -5.45 3.14 -23.18
CA GLU A 8 -6.76 2.78 -22.61
C GLU A 8 -7.54 4.02 -22.15
N ALA A 9 -6.87 4.97 -21.50
CA ALA A 9 -7.47 6.24 -21.10
C ALA A 9 -7.89 7.08 -22.32
N ALA A 10 -7.13 7.02 -23.42
CA ALA A 10 -7.47 7.69 -24.67
C ALA A 10 -8.76 7.15 -25.29
N LEU A 11 -8.96 5.83 -25.27
CA LEU A 11 -10.15 5.18 -25.83
C LEU A 11 -11.43 5.53 -25.06
N VAL A 12 -11.36 5.57 -23.72
CA VAL A 12 -12.51 5.95 -22.89
C VAL A 12 -12.86 7.43 -23.08
N ALA A 13 -11.88 8.33 -23.07
CA ALA A 13 -12.09 9.76 -23.33
C ALA A 13 -12.69 9.99 -24.71
N PHE A 14 -12.17 9.30 -25.73
CA PHE A 14 -12.67 9.38 -27.10
C PHE A 14 -14.11 8.89 -27.21
N SER A 15 -14.44 7.74 -26.59
CA SER A 15 -15.79 7.17 -26.61
C SER A 15 -16.82 8.08 -25.93
N LEU A 16 -16.47 8.69 -24.79
CA LEU A 16 -17.32 9.65 -24.09
C LEU A 16 -17.53 10.94 -24.90
N LEU A 17 -16.48 11.41 -25.60
CA LEU A 17 -16.55 12.59 -26.46
C LEU A 17 -17.45 12.35 -27.69
N VAL A 18 -17.34 11.18 -28.33
CA VAL A 18 -18.19 10.78 -29.46
C VAL A 18 -19.66 10.67 -29.02
N ALA A 19 -19.91 10.04 -27.87
CA ALA A 19 -21.27 9.93 -27.32
C ALA A 19 -21.88 11.29 -26.97
N GLY A 20 -21.11 12.20 -26.35
CA GLY A 20 -21.56 13.55 -26.02
C GLY A 20 -21.91 14.39 -27.26
N ILE A 21 -21.11 14.27 -28.33
CA ILE A 21 -21.38 14.93 -29.61
C ILE A 21 -22.67 14.39 -30.27
N ALA A 22 -22.85 13.07 -30.30
CA ALA A 22 -24.03 12.44 -30.88
C ALA A 22 -25.33 12.86 -30.17
N ILE A 23 -25.34 12.85 -28.83
CA ILE A 23 -26.50 13.26 -28.02
C ILE A 23 -26.80 14.75 -28.23
N GLY A 24 -25.78 15.60 -28.27
CA GLY A 24 -25.95 17.05 -28.46
C GLY A 24 -26.54 17.44 -29.82
N LEU A 25 -26.17 16.71 -30.87
CA LEU A 25 -26.73 16.89 -32.21
C LEU A 25 -28.19 16.44 -32.29
N VAL A 26 -28.53 15.29 -31.69
CA VAL A 26 -29.92 14.79 -31.62
C VAL A 26 -30.83 15.72 -30.82
N ALA A 27 -30.30 16.37 -29.78
CA ALA A 27 -31.02 17.33 -28.95
C ALA A 27 -31.14 18.75 -29.54
N GLY A 28 -30.56 19.01 -30.73
CA GLY A 28 -30.64 20.33 -31.39
C GLY A 28 -29.84 21.45 -30.69
N LEU A 29 -28.85 21.10 -29.87
CA LEU A 29 -28.05 22.07 -29.12
C LEU A 29 -27.07 22.83 -30.04
N ARG A 30 -26.76 24.08 -29.70
CA ARG A 30 -25.76 24.87 -30.43
C ARG A 30 -24.38 24.19 -30.34
N PRO A 31 -23.57 24.15 -31.41
CA PRO A 31 -22.30 23.39 -31.42
C PRO A 31 -21.33 23.73 -30.28
N TRP A 32 -21.25 24.99 -29.85
CA TRP A 32 -20.40 25.41 -28.73
C TRP A 32 -20.88 24.87 -27.38
N ILE A 33 -22.19 24.67 -27.21
CA ILE A 33 -22.79 24.05 -26.01
C ILE A 33 -22.43 22.56 -25.98
N VAL A 34 -22.53 21.87 -27.13
CA VAL A 34 -22.13 20.47 -27.26
C VAL A 34 -20.64 20.27 -26.96
N ALA A 35 -19.79 21.18 -27.46
CA ALA A 35 -18.36 21.16 -27.16
C ALA A 35 -18.08 21.42 -25.67
N ALA A 36 -18.71 22.43 -25.07
CA ALA A 36 -18.53 22.75 -23.65
C ALA A 36 -19.01 21.61 -22.72
N VAL A 37 -20.16 21.00 -23.02
CA VAL A 37 -20.71 19.87 -22.26
C VAL A 37 -19.86 18.61 -22.44
N SER A 38 -19.36 18.32 -23.64
CA SER A 38 -18.47 17.18 -23.90
C SER A 38 -17.12 17.34 -23.19
N VAL A 39 -16.51 18.52 -23.24
CA VAL A 39 -15.27 18.82 -22.50
C VAL A 39 -15.51 18.77 -21.00
N GLY A 40 -16.65 19.28 -20.53
CA GLY A 40 -17.07 19.19 -19.12
C GLY A 40 -17.28 17.75 -18.67
N LEU A 41 -17.94 16.91 -19.47
CA LEU A 41 -18.15 15.48 -19.21
C LEU A 41 -16.83 14.71 -19.16
N VAL A 42 -15.92 14.96 -20.10
CA VAL A 42 -14.58 14.37 -20.05
C VAL A 42 -13.85 14.86 -18.80
N ALA A 43 -13.82 16.16 -18.51
CA ALA A 43 -13.14 16.67 -17.31
C ALA A 43 -13.73 16.14 -15.98
N VAL A 44 -15.06 16.01 -15.90
CA VAL A 44 -15.78 15.63 -14.66
C VAL A 44 -15.88 14.12 -14.47
N LEU A 45 -16.10 13.34 -15.54
CA LEU A 45 -16.24 11.89 -15.45
C LEU A 45 -14.93 11.17 -15.71
N HIS A 46 -14.11 11.61 -16.68
CA HIS A 46 -12.90 10.88 -17.05
C HIS A 46 -11.79 11.04 -16.01
N TRP A 47 -11.59 12.24 -15.44
CA TRP A 47 -10.49 12.45 -14.49
C TRP A 47 -10.65 11.61 -13.20
N PRO A 48 -11.78 11.65 -12.48
CA PRO A 48 -11.95 10.84 -11.26
C PRO A 48 -12.02 9.34 -11.56
N LEU A 49 -12.64 8.95 -12.69
CA LEU A 49 -12.73 7.55 -13.10
C LEU A 49 -11.35 6.98 -13.46
N THR A 50 -10.50 7.77 -14.12
CA THR A 50 -9.12 7.37 -14.43
C THR A 50 -8.30 7.18 -13.16
N MET A 51 -8.45 8.06 -12.17
CA MET A 51 -7.75 7.94 -10.89
C MET A 51 -8.23 6.74 -10.08
N ALA A 52 -9.54 6.49 -10.04
CA ALA A 52 -10.11 5.31 -9.39
C ALA A 52 -9.65 4.02 -10.08
N PHE A 53 -9.65 4.01 -11.42
CA PHE A 53 -9.15 2.88 -12.20
C PHE A 53 -7.67 2.61 -11.96
N GLN A 54 -6.83 3.66 -11.94
CA GLN A 54 -5.40 3.54 -11.64
C GLN A 54 -5.15 2.95 -10.25
N GLY A 55 -5.90 3.39 -9.23
CA GLY A 55 -5.83 2.83 -7.88
C GLY A 55 -6.22 1.35 -7.85
N TRP A 56 -7.32 1.00 -8.50
CA TRP A 56 -7.77 -0.39 -8.61
C TRP A 56 -6.76 -1.29 -9.34
N VAL A 57 -6.19 -0.83 -10.47
CA VAL A 57 -5.15 -1.58 -11.20
C VAL A 57 -3.90 -1.76 -10.34
N LEU A 58 -3.53 -0.74 -9.57
CA LEU A 58 -2.40 -0.83 -8.65
C LEU A 58 -2.64 -1.90 -7.58
N GLU A 59 -3.79 -1.86 -6.90
CA GLU A 59 -4.18 -2.87 -5.91
C GLU A 59 -4.22 -4.27 -6.52
N PHE A 60 -4.83 -4.42 -7.71
CA PHE A 60 -4.86 -5.68 -8.45
C PHE A 60 -3.45 -6.21 -8.73
N TYR A 61 -2.52 -5.35 -9.15
CA TYR A 61 -1.14 -5.77 -9.36
C TYR A 61 -0.44 -6.19 -8.07
N VAL A 62 -0.68 -5.52 -6.94
CA VAL A 62 -0.09 -5.94 -5.65
C VAL A 62 -0.69 -7.28 -5.20
N GLU A 63 -2.00 -7.45 -5.32
CA GLU A 63 -2.71 -8.69 -4.93
C GLU A 63 -2.24 -9.91 -5.72
N HIS A 64 -1.92 -9.73 -7.00
CA HIS A 64 -1.45 -10.80 -7.88
C HIS A 64 0.08 -10.94 -7.94
N ASP A 65 0.80 -10.33 -6.98
CA ASP A 65 2.28 -10.36 -6.89
C ASP A 65 2.99 -9.80 -8.15
N LEU A 66 2.32 -8.92 -8.90
CA LEU A 66 2.84 -8.23 -10.09
C LEU A 66 3.58 -6.93 -9.69
N LEU A 67 4.45 -7.02 -8.70
CA LEU A 67 5.04 -5.86 -8.02
C LEU A 67 5.85 -4.93 -8.93
N GLU A 68 6.48 -5.47 -9.99
CA GLU A 68 7.18 -4.66 -10.99
C GLU A 68 6.22 -3.79 -11.83
N ARG A 69 5.03 -4.31 -12.14
CA ARG A 69 3.99 -3.55 -12.84
C ARG A 69 3.35 -2.52 -11.92
N ALA A 70 3.07 -2.92 -10.67
CA ALA A 70 2.60 -2.03 -9.62
C ALA A 70 3.55 -0.84 -9.44
N LEU A 71 4.86 -1.11 -9.34
CA LEU A 71 5.85 -0.07 -9.11
C LEU A 71 5.94 0.91 -10.28
N ARG A 72 5.98 0.39 -11.52
CA ARG A 72 6.00 1.23 -12.72
C ARG A 72 4.78 2.14 -12.77
N LEU A 73 3.60 1.59 -12.51
CA LEU A 73 2.36 2.37 -12.49
C LEU A 73 2.37 3.43 -11.39
N ALA A 74 2.73 3.08 -10.16
CA ALA A 74 2.79 4.03 -9.04
C ALA A 74 3.78 5.19 -9.31
N ILE A 75 4.94 4.89 -9.89
CA ILE A 75 5.92 5.91 -10.31
C ILE A 75 5.36 6.80 -11.42
N GLU A 76 4.69 6.22 -12.42
CA GLU A 76 4.08 6.98 -13.51
C GLU A 76 2.99 7.93 -12.99
N ILE A 77 2.13 7.48 -12.08
CA ILE A 77 1.11 8.30 -11.42
C ILE A 77 1.81 9.44 -10.65
N ARG A 78 2.82 9.14 -9.84
CA ARG A 78 3.57 10.14 -9.07
C ARG A 78 4.20 11.21 -9.95
N ASP A 79 4.85 10.81 -11.03
CA ASP A 79 5.62 11.72 -11.87
C ASP A 79 4.70 12.58 -12.77
N SER A 80 3.56 12.02 -13.21
CA SER A 80 2.55 12.71 -14.02
C SER A 80 1.57 13.58 -13.22
N SER A 81 1.41 13.34 -11.91
CA SER A 81 0.46 14.07 -11.05
C SER A 81 0.72 15.56 -11.00
N VAL A 82 -0.21 16.38 -11.50
CA VAL A 82 -0.08 17.84 -11.46
C VAL A 82 -0.43 18.37 -10.07
N LEU A 83 -1.45 17.81 -9.43
CA LEU A 83 -1.88 18.25 -8.11
C LEU A 83 -0.92 17.72 -7.04
N ARG A 84 -0.45 18.63 -6.18
CA ARG A 84 0.47 18.29 -5.09
C ARG A 84 -0.09 17.19 -4.17
N ARG A 85 -1.39 17.20 -3.90
CA ARG A 85 -2.05 16.19 -3.06
C ARG A 85 -2.05 14.80 -3.70
N GLU A 86 -2.33 14.73 -5.00
CA GLU A 86 -2.30 13.47 -5.76
C GLU A 86 -0.87 12.93 -5.86
N ARG A 87 0.10 13.81 -6.11
CA ARG A 87 1.53 13.45 -6.12
C ARG A 87 1.98 12.88 -4.77
N GLN A 88 1.53 13.47 -3.66
CA GLN A 88 1.84 12.97 -2.31
C GLN A 88 1.20 11.61 -2.05
N LYS A 89 -0.06 11.41 -2.44
CA LYS A 89 -0.71 10.09 -2.38
C LYS A 89 0.09 9.05 -3.17
N ALA A 90 0.46 9.38 -4.40
CA ALA A 90 1.25 8.48 -5.24
C ALA A 90 2.66 8.19 -4.69
N MET A 91 3.27 9.11 -3.94
CA MET A 91 4.52 8.83 -3.20
C MET A 91 4.31 7.76 -2.13
N ILE A 92 3.18 7.79 -1.41
CA ILE A 92 2.82 6.76 -0.44
C ILE A 92 2.61 5.43 -1.16
N ASP A 93 1.86 5.44 -2.27
CA ASP A 93 1.62 4.24 -3.08
C ASP A 93 2.94 3.61 -3.57
N VAL A 94 3.89 4.42 -4.07
CA VAL A 94 5.24 3.96 -4.44
C VAL A 94 5.95 3.34 -3.24
N ALA A 95 5.87 3.96 -2.06
CA ALA A 95 6.50 3.43 -0.86
C ALA A 95 5.91 2.08 -0.41
N LEU A 96 4.58 1.93 -0.47
CA LEU A 96 3.90 0.69 -0.12
C LEU A 96 4.25 -0.45 -1.08
N VAL A 97 4.41 -0.16 -2.38
CA VAL A 97 4.91 -1.15 -3.35
C VAL A 97 6.37 -1.52 -3.09
N HIS A 98 7.23 -0.56 -2.72
CA HIS A 98 8.59 -0.88 -2.30
C HIS A 98 8.62 -1.74 -1.03
N ILE A 99 7.73 -1.46 -0.07
CA ILE A 99 7.53 -2.32 1.11
C ILE A 99 7.15 -3.74 0.70
N ALA A 100 6.18 -3.93 -0.20
CA ALA A 100 5.79 -5.25 -0.70
C ALA A 100 6.99 -6.01 -1.31
N ARG A 101 7.85 -5.27 -2.04
CA ARG A 101 9.07 -5.81 -2.68
C ARG A 101 10.22 -6.08 -1.70
N GLY A 102 10.19 -5.48 -0.51
CA GLY A 102 11.26 -5.60 0.52
C GLY A 102 12.36 -4.57 0.40
N ASP A 103 12.10 -3.53 -0.38
CA ASP A 103 12.99 -2.43 -0.65
C ASP A 103 12.69 -1.26 0.29
N TYR A 104 12.96 -1.49 1.58
CA TYR A 104 12.59 -0.56 2.65
C TYR A 104 13.34 0.78 2.56
N GLU A 105 14.55 0.80 2.02
CA GLU A 105 15.29 2.04 1.77
C GLU A 105 14.56 2.96 0.80
N ASN A 106 14.12 2.43 -0.35
CA ASN A 106 13.38 3.24 -1.32
C ASN A 106 11.97 3.59 -0.82
N ALA A 107 11.36 2.74 0.02
CA ALA A 107 10.13 3.08 0.71
C ALA A 107 10.31 4.32 1.58
N ILE A 108 11.31 4.32 2.48
CA ILE A 108 11.63 5.46 3.36
C ILE A 108 11.93 6.72 2.53
N LYS A 109 12.67 6.60 1.42
CA LYS A 109 12.98 7.73 0.55
C LYS A 109 11.72 8.40 0.00
N ASN A 110 10.70 7.64 -0.40
CA ASN A 110 9.44 8.19 -0.88
C ASN A 110 8.58 8.75 0.26
N LEU A 111 8.50 8.05 1.41
CA LEU A 111 7.76 8.51 2.59
C LEU A 111 8.28 9.86 3.11
N ARG A 112 9.60 10.05 3.13
CA ARG A 112 10.23 11.32 3.52
C ARG A 112 9.85 12.50 2.61
N GLY A 113 9.50 12.22 1.35
CA GLY A 113 9.05 13.24 0.39
C GLY A 113 7.62 13.72 0.63
N VAL A 114 6.84 13.04 1.47
CA VAL A 114 5.45 13.39 1.76
C VAL A 114 5.37 14.49 2.81
N ILE A 115 4.59 15.54 2.53
CA ILE A 115 4.44 16.69 3.42
C ILE A 115 3.19 16.50 4.29
N THR A 116 3.40 15.90 5.46
CA THR A 116 2.31 15.45 6.35
C THR A 116 1.59 16.57 7.12
N THR A 117 2.05 17.82 7.04
CA THR A 117 1.48 18.96 7.80
C THR A 117 0.11 19.41 7.30
N SER A 118 -0.19 19.22 6.02
CA SER A 118 -1.47 19.57 5.40
C SER A 118 -2.40 18.37 5.15
N GLU A 119 -1.92 17.16 5.43
CA GLU A 119 -2.66 15.92 5.15
C GLU A 119 -3.62 15.57 6.29
N ARG A 120 -4.61 14.72 5.99
CA ARG A 120 -5.51 14.17 7.01
C ARG A 120 -4.71 13.41 8.06
N ALA A 121 -5.17 13.43 9.31
CA ALA A 121 -4.53 12.72 10.42
C ALA A 121 -4.28 11.23 10.10
N THR A 122 -5.22 10.58 9.41
CA THR A 122 -5.11 9.18 8.98
C THR A 122 -3.98 8.96 7.97
N THR A 123 -3.83 9.83 6.96
CA THR A 123 -2.74 9.76 5.98
C THR A 123 -1.38 9.97 6.64
N LYS A 124 -1.30 10.94 7.57
CA LYS A 124 -0.08 11.16 8.36
C LYS A 124 0.28 9.92 9.19
N ALA A 125 -0.71 9.27 9.82
CA ALA A 125 -0.51 8.06 10.59
C ALA A 125 0.06 6.92 9.73
N VAL A 126 -0.49 6.70 8.54
CA VAL A 126 0.01 5.69 7.59
C VAL A 126 1.47 5.96 7.21
N VAL A 127 1.82 7.21 6.87
CA VAL A 127 3.20 7.57 6.52
C VAL A 127 4.17 7.28 7.66
N GLN A 128 3.81 7.68 8.88
CA GLN A 128 4.65 7.46 10.07
C GLN A 128 4.79 5.97 10.37
N ALA A 129 3.67 5.23 10.41
CA ALA A 129 3.65 3.81 10.68
C ALA A 129 4.47 3.01 9.64
N SER A 130 4.27 3.28 8.35
CA SER A 130 5.03 2.61 7.27
C SER A 130 6.52 2.93 7.30
N TRP A 131 6.90 4.14 7.74
CA TRP A 131 8.32 4.47 7.94
C TRP A 131 8.89 3.66 9.11
N GLY A 132 8.24 3.69 10.28
CA GLY A 132 8.70 2.94 11.45
C GLY A 132 8.77 1.44 11.18
N TYR A 133 7.78 0.89 10.49
CA TYR A 133 7.79 -0.49 9.98
C TYR A 133 9.01 -0.76 9.09
N SER A 134 9.31 0.12 8.14
CA SER A 134 10.47 -0.03 7.25
C SER A 134 11.80 -0.04 8.03
N LEU A 135 11.93 0.81 9.06
CA LEU A 135 13.11 0.81 9.95
C LEU A 135 13.25 -0.49 10.75
N CYS A 136 12.13 -1.05 11.23
CA CYS A 136 12.13 -2.34 11.92
C CYS A 136 12.69 -3.44 11.02
N HIS A 137 12.28 -3.50 9.75
CA HIS A 137 12.80 -4.50 8.82
C HIS A 137 14.27 -4.34 8.50
N LEU A 138 14.74 -3.09 8.40
CA LEU A 138 16.15 -2.78 8.25
C LEU A 138 16.98 -3.04 9.50
N GLY A 139 16.34 -3.23 10.67
CA GLY A 139 17.02 -3.48 11.93
C GLY A 139 17.87 -2.29 12.40
N ARG A 140 17.51 -1.07 12.01
CA ARG A 140 18.25 0.15 12.34
C ARG A 140 17.32 1.25 12.84
N GLU A 141 17.88 2.20 13.58
CA GLU A 141 17.16 3.39 14.06
C GLU A 141 15.86 2.99 14.82
N LEU A 142 15.93 1.94 15.65
CA LEU A 142 14.74 1.36 16.32
C LEU A 142 14.05 2.36 17.25
N ASP A 143 14.78 3.31 17.83
CA ASP A 143 14.19 4.38 18.65
C ASP A 143 13.32 5.31 17.77
N GLN A 144 13.80 5.66 16.58
CA GLN A 144 13.01 6.43 15.62
C GLN A 144 11.80 5.63 15.13
N ALA A 145 11.96 4.32 14.92
CA ALA A 145 10.85 3.44 14.56
C ALA A 145 9.75 3.47 15.64
N GLU A 146 10.15 3.42 16.92
CA GLU A 146 9.25 3.53 18.06
C GLU A 146 8.49 4.86 18.06
N GLU A 147 9.19 5.98 17.92
CA GLU A 147 8.58 7.31 17.86
C GLU A 147 7.55 7.43 16.72
N MET A 148 7.89 6.93 15.54
CA MET A 148 7.02 6.99 14.38
C MET A 148 5.77 6.13 14.55
N ILE A 149 5.91 4.89 15.04
CA ILE A 149 4.78 3.98 15.28
C ILE A 149 3.86 4.55 16.36
N GLN A 150 4.42 5.02 17.49
CA GLN A 150 3.62 5.61 18.57
C GLN A 150 2.91 6.89 18.12
N ALA A 151 3.53 7.72 17.29
CA ALA A 151 2.89 8.90 16.73
C ALA A 151 1.70 8.55 15.81
N ALA A 152 1.83 7.48 15.03
CA ALA A 152 0.74 6.96 14.21
C ALA A 152 -0.42 6.46 15.08
N MET A 153 -0.13 5.67 16.12
CA MET A 153 -1.14 5.15 17.06
C MET A 153 -1.88 6.24 17.84
N LYS A 154 -1.26 7.42 18.07
CA LYS A 154 -1.97 8.58 18.64
C LYS A 154 -3.03 9.15 17.70
N SER A 155 -2.82 9.03 16.39
CA SER A 155 -3.72 9.59 15.38
C SER A 155 -4.84 8.61 15.02
N THR A 156 -4.53 7.32 14.99
CA THR A 156 -5.49 6.23 14.80
C THR A 156 -5.28 5.20 15.92
N PRO A 157 -5.89 5.40 17.10
CA PRO A 157 -5.83 4.44 18.18
C PRO A 157 -6.45 3.11 17.76
N GLU A 158 -5.92 2.00 18.27
CA GLU A 158 -6.47 0.65 18.07
C GLU A 158 -6.53 0.19 16.61
N GLU A 159 -5.70 0.77 15.74
CA GLU A 159 -5.46 0.22 14.40
C GLU A 159 -4.69 -1.10 14.53
N PRO A 160 -5.29 -2.27 14.19
CA PRO A 160 -4.68 -3.58 14.42
C PRO A 160 -3.31 -3.68 13.78
N LEU A 161 -3.14 -3.03 12.63
CA LEU A 161 -1.89 -3.03 11.90
C LEU A 161 -0.77 -2.29 12.64
N PHE A 162 -1.07 -1.18 13.31
CA PHE A 162 -0.06 -0.43 14.07
C PHE A 162 0.34 -1.17 15.35
N ILE A 163 -0.60 -1.94 15.94
CA ILE A 163 -0.30 -2.87 17.03
C ILE A 163 0.69 -3.94 16.56
N TYR A 164 0.49 -4.51 15.37
CA TYR A 164 1.45 -5.44 14.76
C TYR A 164 2.83 -4.80 14.56
N PHE A 165 2.91 -3.58 14.01
CA PHE A 165 4.18 -2.90 13.83
C PHE A 165 4.93 -2.67 15.15
N LEU A 166 4.21 -2.33 16.22
CA LEU A 166 4.79 -2.26 17.55
C LEU A 166 5.32 -3.62 18.00
N GLY A 167 4.57 -4.70 17.76
CA GLY A 167 5.01 -6.08 18.04
C GLY A 167 6.28 -6.46 17.27
N LEU A 168 6.33 -6.16 15.98
CA LEU A 168 7.52 -6.34 15.14
C LEU A 168 8.71 -5.55 15.70
N LEU A 169 8.51 -4.28 16.08
CA LEU A 169 9.55 -3.47 16.72
C LEU A 169 10.06 -4.14 18.00
N ARG A 170 9.16 -4.62 18.86
CA ARG A 170 9.55 -5.30 20.11
C ARG A 170 10.38 -6.54 19.83
N PHE A 171 10.03 -7.29 18.79
CA PHE A 171 10.84 -8.42 18.36
C PHE A 171 12.23 -7.99 17.90
N ARG A 172 12.33 -6.94 17.09
CA ARG A 172 13.62 -6.39 16.63
C ARG A 172 14.47 -5.81 17.75
N GLN A 173 13.85 -5.35 18.84
CA GLN A 173 14.52 -4.94 20.08
C GLN A 173 14.95 -6.12 20.98
N GLY A 174 14.75 -7.37 20.55
CA GLY A 174 15.11 -8.55 21.34
C GLY A 174 14.13 -8.87 22.47
N ARG A 175 12.87 -8.42 22.36
CA ARG A 175 11.81 -8.60 23.36
C ARG A 175 10.69 -9.49 22.80
N PRO A 176 10.94 -10.78 22.56
CA PRO A 176 10.01 -11.67 21.85
C PRO A 176 8.72 -11.96 22.65
N ALA A 177 8.77 -11.95 23.99
CA ALA A 177 7.57 -12.15 24.82
C ALA A 177 6.55 -11.02 24.60
N GLU A 178 6.98 -9.75 24.67
CA GLU A 178 6.13 -8.59 24.38
C GLU A 178 5.67 -8.58 22.92
N ALA A 179 6.54 -8.99 21.99
CA ALA A 179 6.18 -9.10 20.58
C ALA A 179 5.03 -10.09 20.36
N LYS A 180 5.08 -11.26 21.03
CA LYS A 180 4.06 -12.30 20.95
C LYS A 180 2.68 -11.74 21.31
N GLU A 181 2.57 -11.09 22.48
CA GLU A 181 1.30 -10.53 22.96
C GLU A 181 0.71 -9.49 22.00
N LEU A 182 1.55 -8.61 21.46
CA LEU A 182 1.13 -7.57 20.51
C LEU A 182 0.69 -8.14 19.17
N ILE A 183 1.42 -9.12 18.64
CA ILE A 183 1.10 -9.75 17.35
C ILE A 183 -0.18 -10.59 17.49
N GLU A 184 -0.37 -11.31 18.60
CA GLU A 184 -1.60 -12.04 18.91
C GLU A 184 -2.80 -11.10 18.99
N LYS A 185 -2.65 -9.95 19.69
CA LYS A 185 -3.69 -8.93 19.74
C LYS A 185 -4.07 -8.42 18.35
N SER A 186 -3.08 -8.09 17.53
CA SER A 186 -3.31 -7.63 16.16
C SER A 186 -4.04 -8.66 15.29
N LEU A 187 -3.63 -9.93 15.37
CA LEU A 187 -4.24 -11.04 14.62
C LEU A 187 -5.68 -11.34 15.10
N ALA A 188 -5.99 -11.10 16.37
CA ALA A 188 -7.32 -11.29 16.91
C ALA A 188 -8.32 -10.23 16.45
N GLU A 189 -7.88 -8.97 16.30
CA GLU A 189 -8.72 -7.87 15.82
C GLU A 189 -8.95 -7.93 14.31
N GLU A 190 -7.89 -8.20 13.55
CA GLU A 190 -7.96 -8.30 12.10
C GLU A 190 -7.14 -9.50 11.60
N PRO A 191 -7.81 -10.59 11.22
CA PRO A 191 -7.16 -11.73 10.58
C PRO A 191 -6.56 -11.35 9.22
N ASP A 192 -5.26 -11.05 9.23
CA ASP A 192 -4.35 -10.88 8.09
C ASP A 192 -4.80 -9.86 7.00
N PHE A 193 -4.47 -8.58 7.23
CA PHE A 193 -4.59 -7.53 6.21
C PHE A 193 -3.76 -7.88 4.97
N LYS A 194 -4.44 -8.20 3.87
CA LYS A 194 -3.85 -8.86 2.69
C LYS A 194 -2.80 -8.06 1.91
N LEU A 195 -2.72 -6.75 2.07
CA LEU A 195 -1.83 -5.89 1.27
C LEU A 195 -1.19 -4.84 2.17
N PRO A 196 0.07 -4.43 1.99
CA PRO A 196 1.03 -4.88 0.97
C PRO A 196 1.88 -6.10 1.38
N TYR A 197 1.64 -6.73 2.53
CA TYR A 197 2.47 -7.82 3.07
C TYR A 197 1.64 -9.04 3.53
N PRO A 198 0.96 -9.72 2.59
CA PRO A 198 0.16 -10.93 2.89
C PRO A 198 1.00 -12.00 3.60
N GLY A 199 0.45 -12.61 4.66
CA GLY A 199 1.10 -13.69 5.42
C GLY A 199 2.23 -13.26 6.35
N GLU A 200 2.57 -11.96 6.40
CA GLU A 200 3.71 -11.49 7.19
C GLU A 200 3.49 -11.63 8.69
N ARG A 201 2.28 -11.34 9.19
CA ARG A 201 2.01 -11.40 10.64
C ARG A 201 2.24 -12.81 11.17
N SER A 202 1.73 -13.82 10.47
CA SER A 202 1.97 -15.25 10.77
C SER A 202 3.45 -15.62 10.61
N PHE A 203 4.11 -15.17 9.55
CA PHE A 203 5.55 -15.42 9.35
C PHE A 203 6.40 -14.82 10.49
N THR A 204 6.09 -13.60 10.93
CA THR A 204 6.76 -12.93 12.04
C THR A 204 6.46 -13.62 13.36
N MET A 205 5.20 -14.04 13.58
CA MET A 205 4.81 -14.79 14.76
C MET A 205 5.59 -16.11 14.86
N ALA A 206 5.82 -16.80 13.75
CA ALA A 206 6.67 -17.99 13.73
C ALA A 206 8.10 -17.69 14.20
N GLN A 207 8.70 -16.59 13.73
CA GLN A 207 10.03 -16.17 14.17
C GLN A 207 10.07 -15.83 15.67
N VAL A 208 9.04 -15.17 16.18
CA VAL A 208 8.88 -14.85 17.60
C VAL A 208 8.77 -16.13 18.43
N LEU A 209 7.93 -17.09 18.02
CA LEU A 209 7.74 -18.36 18.72
C LEU A 209 9.01 -19.20 18.74
N ARG A 210 9.76 -19.22 17.63
CA ARG A 210 11.08 -19.86 17.58
C ARG A 210 12.07 -19.20 18.54
N ALA A 211 12.10 -17.87 18.62
CA ALA A 211 12.95 -17.17 19.59
C ALA A 211 12.55 -17.44 21.05
N LEU A 212 11.29 -17.85 21.30
CA LEU A 212 10.79 -18.30 22.60
C LEU A 212 11.00 -19.81 22.84
N GLY A 213 11.54 -20.55 21.87
CA GLY A 213 11.79 -22.00 21.95
C GLY A 213 10.60 -22.89 21.63
N ASP A 214 9.49 -22.33 21.15
CA ASP A 214 8.29 -23.09 20.75
C ASP A 214 8.30 -23.41 19.25
N GLU A 215 9.13 -24.37 18.86
CA GLU A 215 9.29 -24.75 17.44
C GLU A 215 8.01 -25.38 16.86
N GLY A 216 7.20 -26.04 17.71
CA GLY A 216 5.92 -26.64 17.30
C GLY A 216 4.92 -25.58 16.88
N ALA A 217 4.72 -24.56 17.70
CA ALA A 217 3.85 -23.43 17.36
C ALA A 217 4.44 -22.60 16.22
N ALA A 218 5.77 -22.42 16.16
CA ALA A 218 6.42 -21.72 15.07
C ALA A 218 6.13 -22.39 13.71
N ARG A 219 6.21 -23.72 13.64
CA ARG A 219 5.88 -24.48 12.42
C ARG A 219 4.42 -24.30 12.01
N ALA A 220 3.49 -24.29 12.96
CA ALA A 220 2.08 -24.06 12.67
C ALA A 220 1.82 -22.67 12.07
N GLU A 221 2.50 -21.64 12.57
CA GLU A 221 2.42 -20.29 12.02
C GLU A 221 3.07 -20.17 10.63
N LEU A 222 4.16 -20.89 10.37
CA LEU A 222 4.74 -20.97 9.02
C LEU A 222 3.78 -21.62 8.02
N GLU A 223 3.04 -22.66 8.42
CA GLU A 223 2.03 -23.28 7.54
C GLU A 223 0.90 -22.31 7.18
N LYS A 224 0.49 -21.44 8.13
CA LYS A 224 -0.45 -20.36 7.85
C LYS A 224 0.13 -19.31 6.91
N ALA A 225 1.39 -18.93 7.11
CA ALA A 225 2.06 -17.97 6.23
C ALA A 225 2.23 -18.53 4.80
N LYS A 226 2.53 -19.83 4.65
CA LYS A 226 2.81 -20.50 3.38
C LYS A 226 1.68 -20.37 2.35
N VAL A 227 0.42 -20.31 2.81
CA VAL A 227 -0.73 -20.20 1.90
C VAL A 227 -0.96 -18.77 1.38
N ALA A 228 -0.29 -17.78 1.96
CA ALA A 228 -0.38 -16.41 1.52
C ALA A 228 0.34 -16.20 0.18
N SER A 229 -0.18 -15.27 -0.64
CA SER A 229 0.53 -14.82 -1.84
C SER A 229 1.76 -13.98 -1.46
N GLY A 230 2.61 -13.65 -2.43
CA GLY A 230 3.75 -12.76 -2.22
C GLY A 230 4.95 -13.40 -1.52
N ARG A 231 5.86 -12.54 -1.05
CA ARG A 231 7.19 -12.98 -0.58
C ARG A 231 7.14 -13.81 0.70
N PHE A 232 6.23 -13.51 1.64
CA PHE A 232 6.24 -14.15 2.95
C PHE A 232 5.73 -15.59 2.87
N GLY A 233 4.75 -15.87 2.01
CA GLY A 233 4.37 -17.24 1.70
C GLY A 233 5.50 -18.05 1.08
N LYS A 234 6.26 -17.44 0.15
CA LYS A 234 7.46 -18.07 -0.45
C LYS A 234 8.54 -18.35 0.60
N MET A 235 8.86 -17.35 1.44
CA MET A 235 9.84 -17.51 2.53
C MET A 235 9.41 -18.58 3.54
N ALA A 236 8.12 -18.63 3.90
CA ALA A 236 7.59 -19.66 4.79
C ALA A 236 7.70 -21.07 4.18
N ALA A 237 7.38 -21.21 2.88
CA ALA A 237 7.54 -22.47 2.16
C ALA A 237 9.00 -22.94 2.16
N GLU A 238 9.94 -22.03 1.90
CA GLU A 238 11.38 -22.31 1.90
C GLU A 238 11.91 -22.71 3.28
N GLU A 239 11.45 -22.04 4.35
CA GLU A 239 11.83 -22.41 5.71
C GLU A 239 11.30 -23.80 6.11
N LEU A 240 10.04 -24.10 5.79
CA LEU A 240 9.45 -25.41 6.07
C LEU A 240 10.18 -26.55 5.32
N ALA A 241 10.63 -26.30 4.10
CA ALA A 241 11.36 -27.28 3.30
C ALA A 241 12.76 -27.61 3.85
N LYS A 242 13.38 -26.71 4.63
CA LYS A 242 14.71 -26.94 5.23
C LYS A 242 14.67 -27.82 6.47
N VAL A 243 13.50 -27.94 7.11
CA VAL A 243 13.29 -28.66 8.38
C VAL A 243 12.56 -30.00 8.16
N ALA A 244 12.11 -30.27 6.92
CA ALA A 244 11.48 -31.53 6.50
C ALA A 244 12.51 -32.58 6.10
#